data_AF-A0A954L1V0-F1
#
_entry.id   AF-A0A954L1V0-F1
#
_cell.length_a   1.000
_cell.length_b   1.000
_cell.length_c   1.000
_cell.angle_alpha   90.00
_cell.angle_beta   90.00
_cell.angle_gamma   90.00
#
_symmetry.space_group_name_H-M   'P 1'
#
loop_
_entity.id
_entity.type
_entity.pdbx_description
1 polymer ?
#
loop_
_entity_poly.entity_id
_entity_poly.type
_entity_poly.pdbx_seq_one_letter_code
_entity_poly.pdbx_strand_id
1 'polypeptide(L)'
;MDVLDHGVMLEDAGDETYVVPGDLKASYMWLRVGVEKDMPPKKHLPDGMPADEIAVLKKWIEDGAPEWRGSYERPFIGEEEVLNDIANHLFNSGESTSRKFIRYFSITHLYNNPSASDRDLNLYRAALSKSLNAMSRGSVIIVPEAVNEQATIYSVDLRKLGWQDLLLWEEVVARYPYGLKPIDLKQRQYYDKISELYGPVAFDGFPYIRADWFVVTATRPPIYHKLLDIPATLQELYSRLKIDPEENFKIETAQRAGMFESGVSGQNRLVEYHNGGSFWISYDFKSDAGRANLALFPLGPKFDSNEFNRFSFEHDGGEIIWELDNGMHGYMLVAGDGKRIDAGPVEIVFDKNNTSGSPLIVNGISCMACHKAGMQPLVDDIRNGHALRFNNQAAQKVERLYPPAEDMTRVLDENSEAFHSALKKAIGPFFDADTNLLRLPGPVSFVATEYDKNLDIIAAARELGFEREQDLRLQLSGRNILQLGLGPLSEAKGAVKRAFWESSEAGVSIFQQAANEVGFGSAAIGTASE
;
A
#
# COMPACT_ATOMS: atom_id res chain seq x y z
N MET A 1 -12.65 -2.81 15.53
CA MET A 1 -13.68 -3.73 15.03
C MET A 1 -13.45 -3.88 13.55
N ASP A 2 -13.13 -5.09 13.09
CA ASP A 2 -13.04 -5.37 11.67
C ASP A 2 -14.45 -5.63 11.14
N VAL A 3 -15.09 -4.59 10.61
CA VAL A 3 -16.45 -4.68 10.05
C VAL A 3 -16.50 -5.49 8.73
N LEU A 4 -15.34 -5.94 8.22
CA LEU A 4 -15.24 -6.83 7.07
C LEU A 4 -15.16 -8.31 7.48
N ASP A 5 -15.15 -8.61 8.77
CA ASP A 5 -15.33 -9.94 9.33
C ASP A 5 -16.82 -10.16 9.63
N HIS A 6 -17.40 -11.19 9.01
CA HIS A 6 -18.81 -11.55 9.18
C HIS A 6 -19.14 -11.92 10.62
N GLY A 7 -18.25 -12.67 11.28
CA GLY A 7 -18.45 -13.09 12.67
C GLY A 7 -18.52 -11.90 13.60
N VAL A 8 -17.64 -10.90 13.41
CA VAL A 8 -17.61 -9.67 14.21
C VAL A 8 -18.91 -8.88 14.08
N MET A 9 -19.57 -8.91 12.92
CA MET A 9 -20.87 -8.24 12.73
C MET A 9 -22.02 -8.96 13.43
N LEU A 10 -21.83 -10.23 13.80
CA LEU A 10 -22.80 -11.03 14.55
C LEU A 10 -22.50 -11.06 16.06
N GLU A 11 -21.42 -10.41 16.50
CA GLU A 11 -21.06 -10.31 17.91
C GLU A 11 -21.84 -9.20 18.65
N ASP A 12 -21.80 -9.24 19.98
CA ASP A 12 -22.45 -8.27 20.86
C ASP A 12 -21.66 -6.96 20.97
N ALA A 13 -22.37 -5.86 20.81
CA ALA A 13 -21.97 -4.47 21.00
C ALA A 13 -22.31 -3.99 22.43
N GLY A 14 -21.74 -4.64 23.46
CA GLY A 14 -22.18 -4.40 24.83
C GLY A 14 -23.41 -5.24 25.16
N ASP A 15 -24.57 -4.61 25.38
CA ASP A 15 -25.84 -5.31 25.69
C ASP A 15 -26.70 -5.63 24.45
N GLU A 16 -26.29 -5.20 23.24
CA GLU A 16 -27.05 -5.31 22.00
C GLU A 16 -26.21 -5.95 20.88
N THR A 17 -26.75 -6.84 20.05
CA THR A 17 -26.01 -7.47 18.94
C THR A 17 -25.92 -6.54 17.72
N TYR A 18 -24.74 -6.42 17.09
CA TYR A 18 -24.53 -5.52 15.93
C TYR A 18 -25.52 -5.82 14.80
N VAL A 19 -25.64 -7.10 14.42
CA VAL A 19 -26.60 -7.62 13.46
C VAL A 19 -27.20 -8.90 14.01
N VAL A 20 -28.53 -8.95 14.06
CA VAL A 20 -29.30 -10.16 14.31
C VAL A 20 -29.83 -10.67 12.97
N PRO A 21 -29.34 -11.81 12.46
CA PRO A 21 -29.78 -12.39 11.19
C PRO A 21 -31.31 -12.47 11.08
N GLY A 22 -31.88 -11.86 10.03
CA GLY A 22 -33.31 -11.86 9.78
C GLY A 22 -34.15 -10.89 10.63
N ASP A 23 -33.57 -10.20 11.61
CA ASP A 23 -34.30 -9.29 12.50
C ASP A 23 -33.70 -7.87 12.49
N LEU A 24 -34.31 -7.02 11.66
CA LEU A 24 -33.98 -5.60 11.58
C LEU A 24 -34.18 -4.85 12.91
N LYS A 25 -35.17 -5.23 13.73
CA LYS A 25 -35.48 -4.50 14.98
C LYS A 25 -34.50 -4.84 16.09
N ALA A 26 -33.98 -6.07 16.08
CA ALA A 26 -32.96 -6.52 17.03
C ALA A 26 -31.53 -6.21 16.55
N SER A 27 -31.34 -5.86 15.27
CA SER A 27 -30.05 -5.47 14.72
C SER A 27 -29.69 -4.03 15.06
N TYR A 28 -28.77 -3.82 16.01
CA TYR A 28 -28.35 -2.48 16.44
C TYR A 28 -27.89 -1.61 15.26
N MET A 29 -27.09 -2.16 14.34
CA MET A 29 -26.61 -1.41 13.19
C MET A 29 -27.77 -0.91 12.30
N TRP A 30 -28.84 -1.69 12.15
CA TRP A 30 -30.02 -1.25 11.39
C TRP A 30 -30.79 -0.14 12.10
N LEU A 31 -30.95 -0.23 13.43
CA LEU A 31 -31.58 0.83 14.21
C LEU A 31 -30.85 2.16 14.00
N ARG A 32 -29.51 2.13 14.03
CA ARG A 32 -28.68 3.33 13.89
C ARG A 32 -28.62 3.86 12.44
N VAL A 33 -28.50 2.98 11.44
CA VAL A 33 -28.34 3.37 10.03
C VAL A 33 -29.67 3.63 9.32
N GLY A 34 -30.64 2.74 9.51
CA GLY A 34 -31.90 2.73 8.77
C GLY A 34 -33.04 3.48 9.46
N VAL A 35 -33.07 3.49 10.80
CA VAL A 35 -34.16 4.11 11.59
C VAL A 35 -33.76 5.49 12.09
N GLU A 36 -32.72 5.57 12.91
CA GLU A 36 -32.25 6.81 13.56
C GLU A 36 -31.42 7.69 12.63
N LYS A 37 -30.74 7.07 11.66
CA LYS A 37 -29.91 7.72 10.63
C LYS A 37 -28.84 8.64 11.20
N ASP A 38 -28.28 8.25 12.34
CA ASP A 38 -27.39 9.08 13.15
C ASP A 38 -25.98 8.46 13.28
N MET A 39 -25.61 7.59 12.33
CA MET A 39 -24.28 7.00 12.23
C MET A 39 -23.31 7.82 11.35
N PRO A 40 -22.03 7.94 11.76
CA PRO A 40 -21.51 7.51 13.05
C PRO A 40 -21.97 8.45 14.19
N PRO A 41 -22.17 7.94 15.43
CA PRO A 41 -22.83 8.66 16.52
C PRO A 41 -22.06 9.91 16.98
N LYS A 42 -20.74 9.91 16.77
CA LYS A 42 -19.83 10.98 17.18
C LYS A 42 -19.59 12.03 16.08
N LYS A 43 -19.96 11.76 14.84
CA LYS A 43 -19.72 12.65 13.69
C LYS A 43 -20.71 12.32 12.59
N HIS A 44 -21.92 12.88 12.66
CA HIS A 44 -22.93 12.61 11.64
C HIS A 44 -22.36 12.91 10.24
N LEU A 45 -22.55 11.98 9.30
CA LEU A 45 -22.23 12.23 7.90
C LEU A 45 -23.13 13.38 7.41
N PRO A 46 -22.60 14.45 6.80
CA PRO A 46 -23.41 15.61 6.36
C PRO A 46 -24.61 15.22 5.48
N ASP A 47 -24.44 14.19 4.66
CA ASP A 47 -25.46 13.68 3.72
C ASP A 47 -26.07 12.33 4.15
N GLY A 48 -25.70 11.80 5.32
CA GLY A 48 -26.05 10.44 5.74
C GLY A 48 -25.41 9.34 4.87
N MET A 49 -25.84 8.09 5.09
CA MET A 49 -25.47 6.97 4.21
C MET A 49 -26.36 6.97 2.94
N PRO A 50 -25.80 6.69 1.75
CA PRO A 50 -26.59 6.62 0.51
C PRO A 50 -27.78 5.65 0.62
N ALA A 51 -28.93 6.02 0.04
CA ALA A 51 -30.18 5.26 0.19
C ALA A 51 -30.10 3.84 -0.42
N ASP A 52 -29.30 3.67 -1.46
CA ASP A 52 -28.99 2.39 -2.09
C ASP A 52 -28.15 1.49 -1.17
N GLU A 53 -27.15 2.04 -0.47
CA GLU A 53 -26.37 1.29 0.53
C GLU A 53 -27.23 0.85 1.72
N ILE A 54 -28.12 1.74 2.20
CA ILE A 54 -29.10 1.39 3.26
C ILE A 54 -30.02 0.26 2.77
N ALA A 55 -30.47 0.30 1.52
CA ALA A 55 -31.32 -0.75 0.95
C ALA A 55 -30.57 -2.09 0.83
N VAL A 56 -29.29 -2.08 0.46
CA VAL A 56 -28.44 -3.27 0.44
C VAL A 56 -28.30 -3.86 1.84
N LEU A 57 -27.98 -3.03 2.84
CA LEU A 57 -27.85 -3.50 4.22
C LEU A 57 -29.17 -4.08 4.74
N LYS A 58 -30.29 -3.39 4.50
CA LYS A 58 -31.63 -3.86 4.88
C LYS A 58 -31.88 -5.26 4.34
N LYS A 59 -31.71 -5.42 3.02
CA LYS A 59 -31.96 -6.67 2.33
C LYS A 59 -31.05 -7.78 2.84
N TRP A 60 -29.78 -7.49 3.04
CA TRP A 60 -28.81 -8.46 3.55
C TRP A 60 -29.17 -8.97 4.95
N ILE A 61 -29.60 -8.10 5.87
CA ILE A 61 -30.09 -8.52 7.20
C ILE A 61 -31.37 -9.35 7.05
N GLU A 62 -32.35 -8.89 6.27
CA GLU A 62 -33.63 -9.60 6.03
C GLU A 62 -33.41 -11.00 5.42
N ASP A 63 -32.42 -11.16 4.55
CA ASP A 63 -32.03 -12.43 3.93
C ASP A 63 -31.27 -13.38 4.90
N GLY A 64 -31.23 -13.05 6.19
CA GLY A 64 -30.59 -13.87 7.22
C GLY A 64 -29.10 -13.59 7.40
N ALA A 65 -28.65 -12.39 7.03
CA ALA A 65 -27.25 -11.96 7.13
C ALA A 65 -26.27 -13.05 6.63
N PRO A 66 -26.44 -13.57 5.41
CA PRO A 66 -25.62 -14.67 4.92
C PRO A 66 -24.14 -14.25 4.85
N GLU A 67 -23.24 -15.20 5.13
CA GLU A 67 -21.80 -14.95 5.08
C GLU A 67 -21.41 -14.48 3.67
N TRP A 68 -20.82 -13.27 3.60
CA TRP A 68 -20.45 -12.67 2.31
C TRP A 68 -19.11 -13.18 1.78
N ARG A 69 -18.34 -13.90 2.60
CA ARG A 69 -17.16 -14.68 2.19
C ARG A 69 -17.59 -16.12 1.97
N GLY A 70 -18.20 -16.40 0.83
CA GLY A 70 -18.48 -17.79 0.44
C GLY A 70 -17.17 -18.57 0.26
N SER A 71 -17.21 -19.90 0.42
CA SER A 71 -16.17 -20.76 -0.13
C SER A 71 -16.25 -20.68 -1.65
N TYR A 72 -15.27 -20.04 -2.27
CA TYR A 72 -15.19 -19.97 -3.73
C TYR A 72 -14.55 -21.26 -4.25
N GLU A 73 -15.36 -22.17 -4.78
CA GLU A 73 -14.84 -23.35 -5.47
C GLU A 73 -14.19 -22.93 -6.78
N ARG A 74 -12.86 -22.98 -6.82
CA ARG A 74 -12.05 -22.71 -8.00
C ARG A 74 -11.20 -23.96 -8.32
N PRO A 75 -10.96 -24.28 -9.60
CA PRO A 75 -10.01 -25.33 -9.95
C PRO A 75 -8.64 -25.02 -9.35
N PHE A 76 -8.05 -25.97 -8.62
CA PHE A 76 -6.73 -25.76 -8.05
C PHE A 76 -5.67 -25.65 -9.15
N ILE A 77 -4.86 -24.60 -9.10
CA ILE A 77 -3.73 -24.41 -10.02
C ILE A 77 -2.45 -24.88 -9.32
N GLY A 78 -1.86 -25.96 -9.83
CA GLY A 78 -0.64 -26.54 -9.29
C GLY A 78 0.64 -25.87 -9.80
N GLU A 79 1.75 -26.07 -9.09
CA GLU A 79 3.06 -25.49 -9.45
C GLU A 79 3.56 -25.94 -10.84
N GLU A 80 3.25 -27.18 -11.26
CA GLU A 80 3.57 -27.67 -12.61
C GLU A 80 2.96 -26.78 -13.70
N GLU A 81 1.69 -26.39 -13.54
CA GLU A 81 0.97 -25.53 -14.47
C GLU A 81 1.55 -24.12 -14.48
N VAL A 82 1.83 -23.56 -13.30
CA VAL A 82 2.45 -22.22 -13.16
C VAL A 82 3.79 -22.14 -13.89
N LEU A 83 4.67 -23.12 -13.65
CA LEU A 83 6.00 -23.16 -14.28
C LEU A 83 5.89 -23.41 -15.80
N ASN A 84 4.97 -24.24 -16.24
CA ASN A 84 4.73 -24.47 -17.66
C ASN A 84 4.25 -23.19 -18.38
N ASP A 85 3.31 -22.46 -17.81
CA ASP A 85 2.78 -21.20 -18.36
C ASP A 85 3.88 -20.14 -18.47
N ILE A 86 4.69 -19.98 -17.42
CA ILE A 86 5.85 -19.07 -17.44
C ILE A 86 6.85 -19.49 -18.51
N ALA A 87 7.22 -20.78 -18.57
CA ALA A 87 8.17 -21.27 -19.55
C ALA A 87 7.70 -21.05 -21.00
N ASN A 88 6.40 -21.26 -21.26
CA ASN A 88 5.81 -21.07 -22.57
C ASN A 88 5.73 -19.58 -22.94
N HIS A 89 5.30 -18.71 -22.01
CA HIS A 89 5.30 -17.27 -22.23
C HIS A 89 6.72 -16.74 -22.49
N LEU A 90 7.69 -17.14 -21.65
CA LEU A 90 9.08 -16.67 -21.77
C LEU A 90 9.71 -17.14 -23.10
N PHE A 91 9.45 -18.37 -23.51
CA PHE A 91 9.91 -18.90 -24.80
C PHE A 91 9.39 -18.04 -25.97
N ASN A 92 8.11 -17.65 -25.93
CA ASN A 92 7.45 -16.86 -26.96
C ASN A 92 7.70 -15.34 -26.83
N SER A 93 8.32 -14.88 -25.74
CA SER A 93 8.57 -13.47 -25.48
C SER A 93 9.74 -12.90 -26.29
N GLY A 94 9.47 -12.56 -27.55
CA GLY A 94 10.36 -11.79 -28.43
C GLY A 94 11.78 -12.33 -28.58
N GLU A 95 12.73 -11.43 -28.79
CA GLU A 95 14.15 -11.77 -28.94
C GLU A 95 14.76 -12.28 -27.63
N SER A 96 15.68 -13.24 -27.71
CA SER A 96 16.38 -13.82 -26.56
C SER A 96 17.05 -12.78 -25.66
N THR A 97 17.53 -11.68 -26.24
CA THR A 97 18.17 -10.55 -25.54
C THR A 97 17.21 -9.75 -24.65
N SER A 98 15.89 -9.81 -24.91
CA SER A 98 14.87 -9.11 -24.13
C SER A 98 14.40 -9.91 -22.93
N ARG A 99 14.51 -11.25 -22.97
CA ARG A 99 14.05 -12.14 -21.89
C ARG A 99 14.61 -11.79 -20.53
N LYS A 100 15.89 -11.35 -20.46
CA LYS A 100 16.56 -10.94 -19.22
C LYS A 100 15.88 -9.79 -18.47
N PHE A 101 14.99 -9.02 -19.12
CA PHE A 101 14.24 -7.93 -18.48
C PHE A 101 12.81 -8.32 -18.11
N ILE A 102 12.35 -9.51 -18.48
CA ILE A 102 11.00 -9.98 -18.15
C ILE A 102 11.03 -10.54 -16.74
N ARG A 103 10.08 -10.17 -15.90
CA ARG A 103 9.88 -10.72 -14.55
C ARG A 103 8.43 -11.12 -14.37
N TYR A 104 8.22 -12.15 -13.55
CA TYR A 104 6.92 -12.74 -13.31
C TYR A 104 6.48 -12.56 -11.87
N PHE A 105 5.19 -12.28 -11.69
CA PHE A 105 4.52 -12.18 -10.40
C PHE A 105 3.39 -13.20 -10.32
N SER A 106 3.20 -13.83 -9.17
CA SER A 106 2.12 -14.79 -8.95
C SER A 106 1.22 -14.39 -7.79
N ILE A 107 -0.09 -14.56 -7.97
CA ILE A 107 -1.12 -14.58 -6.93
C ILE A 107 -1.80 -15.96 -6.84
N THR A 108 -1.22 -17.00 -7.44
CA THR A 108 -1.82 -18.34 -7.51
C THR A 108 -2.15 -18.92 -6.14
N HIS A 109 -1.30 -18.72 -5.13
CA HIS A 109 -1.58 -19.17 -3.76
C HIS A 109 -2.81 -18.48 -3.15
N LEU A 110 -3.09 -17.22 -3.53
CA LEU A 110 -4.28 -16.49 -3.12
C LEU A 110 -5.52 -16.96 -3.88
N TYR A 111 -5.40 -17.22 -5.17
CA TYR A 111 -6.47 -17.80 -5.99
C TYR A 111 -6.91 -19.17 -5.45
N ASN A 112 -5.93 -20.01 -5.08
CA ASN A 112 -6.16 -21.32 -4.49
C ASN A 112 -6.69 -21.24 -3.04
N ASN A 113 -6.65 -20.06 -2.39
CA ASN A 113 -7.18 -19.88 -1.05
C ASN A 113 -8.70 -19.65 -1.10
N PRO A 114 -9.52 -20.57 -0.56
CA PRO A 114 -10.98 -20.46 -0.63
C PRO A 114 -11.53 -19.25 0.14
N SER A 115 -10.77 -18.66 1.05
CA SER A 115 -11.15 -17.45 1.80
C SER A 115 -11.01 -16.16 1.00
N ALA A 116 -10.29 -16.17 -0.13
CA ALA A 116 -10.15 -15.01 -1.00
C ALA A 116 -11.28 -14.96 -2.03
N SER A 117 -12.03 -13.86 -2.07
CA SER A 117 -13.08 -13.62 -3.08
C SER A 117 -12.53 -13.14 -4.42
N ASP A 118 -13.33 -13.17 -5.48
CA ASP A 118 -12.92 -12.63 -6.78
C ASP A 118 -12.65 -11.11 -6.70
N ARG A 119 -13.40 -10.40 -5.85
CA ARG A 119 -13.15 -9.00 -5.52
C ARG A 119 -11.78 -8.82 -4.86
N ASP A 120 -11.42 -9.69 -3.92
CA ASP A 120 -10.12 -9.65 -3.25
C ASP A 120 -8.99 -9.90 -4.25
N LEU A 121 -9.15 -10.90 -5.13
CA LEU A 121 -8.20 -11.16 -6.21
C LEU A 121 -8.03 -9.95 -7.12
N ASN A 122 -9.11 -9.25 -7.48
CA ASN A 122 -9.03 -8.00 -8.24
C ASN A 122 -8.29 -6.90 -7.49
N LEU A 123 -8.44 -6.80 -6.17
CA LEU A 123 -7.65 -5.89 -5.33
C LEU A 123 -6.16 -6.26 -5.32
N TYR A 124 -5.79 -7.55 -5.27
CA TYR A 124 -4.39 -7.97 -5.39
C TYR A 124 -3.78 -7.60 -6.76
N ARG A 125 -4.52 -7.80 -7.85
CA ARG A 125 -4.10 -7.42 -9.21
C ARG A 125 -3.92 -5.92 -9.36
N ALA A 126 -4.89 -5.16 -8.86
CA ALA A 126 -4.86 -3.70 -8.80
C ALA A 126 -3.70 -3.19 -7.93
N ALA A 127 -3.42 -3.84 -6.80
CA ALA A 127 -2.32 -3.48 -5.92
C ALA A 127 -0.96 -3.69 -6.58
N LEU A 128 -0.75 -4.81 -7.28
CA LEU A 128 0.46 -5.05 -8.06
C LEU A 128 0.65 -3.94 -9.10
N SER A 129 -0.36 -3.70 -9.94
CA SER A 129 -0.29 -2.67 -10.98
C SER A 129 -0.05 -1.27 -10.41
N LYS A 130 -0.79 -0.88 -9.36
CA LYS A 130 -0.61 0.42 -8.70
C LYS A 130 0.80 0.56 -8.13
N SER A 131 1.31 -0.48 -7.47
CA SER A 131 2.65 -0.46 -6.84
C SER A 131 3.75 -0.31 -7.89
N LEU A 132 3.69 -1.06 -8.99
CA LEU A 132 4.66 -0.95 -10.08
C LEU A 132 4.69 0.46 -10.66
N ASN A 133 3.51 1.07 -10.89
CA ASN A 133 3.42 2.42 -11.45
C ASN A 133 3.81 3.53 -10.45
N ALA A 134 3.49 3.36 -9.16
CA ALA A 134 3.87 4.32 -8.11
C ALA A 134 5.37 4.26 -7.74
N MET A 135 6.11 3.30 -8.28
CA MET A 135 7.56 3.15 -8.14
C MET A 135 8.30 3.24 -9.50
N SER A 136 7.56 3.48 -10.59
CA SER A 136 8.09 3.55 -11.95
C SER A 136 8.84 4.86 -12.18
N ARG A 137 9.93 4.77 -12.95
CA ARG A 137 10.65 5.92 -13.51
C ARG A 137 10.25 6.20 -14.97
N GLY A 138 9.28 5.45 -15.49
CA GLY A 138 8.73 5.64 -16.83
C GLY A 138 7.57 6.65 -16.83
N SER A 139 7.32 7.26 -17.98
CA SER A 139 6.28 8.29 -18.17
C SER A 139 4.91 7.75 -18.59
N VAL A 140 4.73 6.42 -18.58
CA VAL A 140 3.50 5.76 -19.04
C VAL A 140 3.06 4.74 -18.01
N ILE A 141 1.74 4.64 -17.83
CA ILE A 141 1.13 3.61 -16.98
C ILE A 141 1.29 2.24 -17.64
N ILE A 142 1.89 1.30 -16.91
CA ILE A 142 2.10 -0.09 -17.31
C ILE A 142 1.17 -0.99 -16.53
N VAL A 143 0.23 -1.64 -17.23
CA VAL A 143 -0.60 -2.70 -16.65
C VAL A 143 0.13 -4.03 -16.86
N PRO A 144 0.40 -4.82 -15.80
CA PRO A 144 1.02 -6.13 -15.94
C PRO A 144 0.21 -7.05 -16.85
N GLU A 145 0.90 -7.79 -17.72
CA GLU A 145 0.26 -8.70 -18.67
C GLU A 145 -0.12 -10.01 -17.97
N ALA A 146 -1.39 -10.40 -18.04
CA ALA A 146 -1.81 -11.71 -17.55
C ALA A 146 -1.27 -12.82 -18.46
N VAL A 147 -0.58 -13.79 -17.88
CA VAL A 147 0.10 -14.88 -18.60
C VAL A 147 -0.83 -16.08 -18.81
N ASN A 148 -1.78 -16.29 -17.90
CA ASN A 148 -2.75 -17.37 -17.92
C ASN A 148 -4.19 -16.85 -17.89
N GLU A 149 -5.16 -17.69 -18.29
CA GLU A 149 -6.57 -17.32 -18.42
C GLU A 149 -7.20 -16.89 -17.10
N GLN A 150 -6.80 -17.52 -15.99
CA GLN A 150 -7.27 -17.20 -14.63
C GLN A 150 -6.65 -15.91 -14.09
N ALA A 151 -5.70 -15.31 -14.83
CA ALA A 151 -4.99 -14.09 -14.47
C ALA A 151 -4.41 -14.18 -13.05
N THR A 152 -3.66 -15.25 -12.79
CA THR A 152 -2.94 -15.49 -11.53
C THR A 152 -1.44 -15.30 -11.68
N ILE A 153 -0.93 -15.30 -12.91
CA ILE A 153 0.47 -15.06 -13.26
C ILE A 153 0.54 -13.80 -14.12
N TYR A 154 1.46 -12.91 -13.79
CA TYR A 154 1.64 -11.62 -14.47
C TYR A 154 3.07 -11.45 -14.94
N SER A 155 3.27 -10.96 -16.17
CA SER A 155 4.58 -10.61 -16.70
C SER A 155 4.75 -9.09 -16.79
N VAL A 156 5.99 -8.64 -16.56
CA VAL A 156 6.39 -7.24 -16.67
C VAL A 156 7.78 -7.16 -17.29
N ASP A 157 7.98 -6.23 -18.23
CA ASP A 157 9.30 -5.87 -18.74
C ASP A 157 9.86 -4.70 -17.91
N LEU A 158 10.94 -4.94 -17.18
CA LEU A 158 11.56 -3.97 -16.27
C LEU A 158 11.96 -2.66 -16.97
N ARG A 159 12.28 -2.68 -18.28
CA ARG A 159 12.62 -1.48 -19.04
C ARG A 159 11.45 -0.51 -19.13
N LYS A 160 10.20 -1.02 -19.17
CA LYS A 160 9.00 -0.19 -19.23
C LYS A 160 8.77 0.60 -17.93
N LEU A 161 9.38 0.16 -16.83
CA LEU A 161 9.33 0.83 -15.52
C LEU A 161 10.58 1.68 -15.24
N GLY A 162 11.55 1.70 -16.15
CA GLY A 162 12.85 2.34 -15.94
C GLY A 162 13.77 1.57 -14.97
N TRP A 163 13.56 0.26 -14.82
CA TRP A 163 14.34 -0.64 -13.97
C TRP A 163 15.26 -1.56 -14.79
N GLN A 164 15.82 -1.05 -15.89
CA GLN A 164 16.71 -1.81 -16.77
C GLN A 164 18.06 -2.19 -16.13
N ASP A 165 18.44 -1.55 -15.02
CA ASP A 165 19.58 -1.96 -14.23
C ASP A 165 19.21 -3.21 -13.42
N LEU A 166 19.76 -4.37 -13.80
CA LEU A 166 19.41 -5.63 -13.15
C LEU A 166 19.93 -5.73 -11.72
N LEU A 167 20.96 -4.95 -11.33
CA LEU A 167 21.41 -4.88 -9.94
C LEU A 167 20.32 -4.33 -9.02
N LEU A 168 19.51 -3.38 -9.52
CA LEU A 168 18.36 -2.86 -8.79
C LEU A 168 17.31 -3.96 -8.54
N TRP A 169 17.11 -4.87 -9.50
CA TRP A 169 16.20 -6.00 -9.33
C TRP A 169 16.77 -7.05 -8.36
N GLU A 170 18.07 -7.35 -8.44
CA GLU A 170 18.76 -8.24 -7.50
C GLU A 170 18.54 -7.80 -6.05
N GLU A 171 18.58 -6.48 -5.79
CA GLU A 171 18.29 -5.93 -4.46
C GLU A 171 16.88 -6.22 -3.95
N VAL A 172 15.88 -6.26 -4.84
CA VAL A 172 14.50 -6.63 -4.50
C VAL A 172 14.47 -8.10 -4.09
N VAL A 173 14.92 -8.99 -4.99
CA VAL A 173 14.79 -10.44 -4.80
C VAL A 173 15.73 -11.02 -3.76
N ALA A 174 16.81 -10.31 -3.38
CA ALA A 174 17.67 -10.68 -2.26
C ALA A 174 16.93 -10.81 -0.92
N ARG A 175 15.72 -10.22 -0.82
CA ARG A 175 14.86 -10.30 0.37
C ARG A 175 13.72 -11.30 0.24
N TYR A 176 13.62 -12.02 -0.88
CA TYR A 176 12.48 -12.87 -1.19
C TYR A 176 12.52 -14.20 -0.42
N PRO A 177 11.59 -14.46 0.53
CA PRO A 177 11.69 -15.61 1.42
C PRO A 177 10.99 -16.86 0.87
N TYR A 178 10.36 -16.80 -0.31
CA TYR A 178 9.51 -17.87 -0.83
C TYR A 178 10.12 -18.63 -2.01
N GLY A 179 11.36 -18.32 -2.38
CA GLY A 179 11.99 -18.92 -3.54
C GLY A 179 12.30 -20.41 -3.35
N LEU A 180 11.77 -21.26 -4.23
CA LEU A 180 11.99 -22.69 -4.19
C LEU A 180 12.57 -23.20 -5.51
N LYS A 181 13.45 -24.19 -5.38
CA LYS A 181 13.88 -25.07 -6.46
C LYS A 181 13.11 -26.40 -6.34
N PRO A 182 12.22 -26.74 -7.29
CA PRO A 182 11.40 -27.93 -7.20
C PRO A 182 12.20 -29.23 -7.13
N ILE A 183 11.69 -30.19 -6.35
CA ILE A 183 12.22 -31.56 -6.24
C ILE A 183 11.47 -32.50 -7.20
N ASP A 184 10.18 -32.28 -7.43
CA ASP A 184 9.40 -33.04 -8.40
C ASP A 184 10.01 -32.92 -9.81
N LEU A 185 10.14 -34.05 -10.50
CA LEU A 185 10.86 -34.12 -11.77
C LEU A 185 10.19 -33.32 -12.90
N LYS A 186 8.86 -33.26 -12.93
CA LYS A 186 8.14 -32.51 -13.97
C LYS A 186 8.23 -31.02 -13.71
N GLN A 187 7.99 -30.59 -12.47
CA GLN A 187 8.17 -29.19 -12.07
C GLN A 187 9.61 -28.75 -12.33
N ARG A 188 10.58 -29.62 -12.02
CA ARG A 188 12.00 -29.35 -12.23
C ARG A 188 12.36 -29.18 -13.70
N GLN A 189 11.76 -29.96 -14.59
CA GLN A 189 11.94 -29.80 -16.04
C GLN A 189 11.55 -28.39 -16.51
N TYR A 190 10.43 -27.86 -16.04
CA TYR A 190 10.00 -26.50 -16.40
C TYR A 190 10.86 -25.42 -15.73
N TYR A 191 11.24 -25.60 -14.46
CA TYR A 191 12.18 -24.71 -13.78
C TYR A 191 13.52 -24.60 -14.52
N ASP A 192 14.12 -25.73 -14.89
CA ASP A 192 15.41 -25.74 -15.60
C ASP A 192 15.28 -25.13 -17.00
N LYS A 193 14.14 -25.34 -17.69
CA LYS A 193 13.82 -24.67 -18.97
C LYS A 193 13.74 -23.14 -18.80
N ILE A 194 13.11 -22.64 -17.75
CA ILE A 194 13.06 -21.20 -17.46
C ILE A 194 14.46 -20.65 -17.22
N SER A 195 15.26 -21.35 -16.38
CA SER A 195 16.66 -20.99 -16.13
C SER A 195 17.48 -20.92 -17.42
N GLU A 196 17.31 -21.88 -18.34
CA GLU A 196 17.99 -21.88 -19.64
C GLU A 196 17.56 -20.70 -20.53
N LEU A 197 16.26 -20.37 -20.54
CA LEU A 197 15.72 -19.28 -21.35
C LEU A 197 16.20 -17.90 -20.92
N TYR A 198 16.37 -17.69 -19.61
CA TYR A 198 17.03 -16.50 -19.07
C TYR A 198 18.54 -16.53 -19.30
N GLY A 199 19.15 -17.71 -19.18
CA GLY A 199 20.59 -17.90 -19.20
C GLY A 199 21.25 -17.69 -17.83
N PRO A 200 22.53 -18.05 -17.69
CA PRO A 200 23.21 -18.20 -16.40
C PRO A 200 23.43 -16.90 -15.62
N VAL A 201 23.30 -15.74 -16.28
CA VAL A 201 23.52 -14.42 -15.67
C VAL A 201 22.21 -13.72 -15.32
N ALA A 202 21.15 -13.95 -16.10
CA ALA A 202 19.91 -13.19 -15.94
C ALA A 202 18.86 -13.91 -15.10
N PHE A 203 19.02 -15.21 -14.87
CA PHE A 203 18.15 -15.97 -13.99
C PHE A 203 18.54 -15.72 -12.54
N ASP A 204 17.66 -15.08 -11.78
CA ASP A 204 17.86 -14.75 -10.37
C ASP A 204 17.56 -15.94 -9.43
N GLY A 205 17.28 -17.12 -9.98
CA GLY A 205 16.92 -18.33 -9.24
C GLY A 205 15.42 -18.50 -9.04
N PHE A 206 14.60 -17.51 -9.40
CA PHE A 206 13.16 -17.49 -9.15
C PHE A 206 12.37 -17.42 -10.46
N PRO A 207 11.54 -18.43 -10.79
CA PRO A 207 10.63 -18.37 -11.94
C PRO A 207 9.63 -17.21 -11.85
N TYR A 208 9.21 -16.87 -10.64
CA TYR A 208 8.31 -15.77 -10.31
C TYR A 208 8.55 -15.31 -8.87
N ILE A 209 8.02 -14.14 -8.52
CA ILE A 209 7.87 -13.72 -7.13
C ILE A 209 6.40 -13.54 -6.75
N ARG A 210 6.10 -13.65 -5.47
CA ARG A 210 4.74 -13.46 -4.95
C ARG A 210 4.34 -11.98 -5.04
N ALA A 211 3.20 -11.69 -5.67
CA ALA A 211 2.77 -10.31 -5.91
C ALA A 211 2.39 -9.61 -4.60
N ASP A 212 1.74 -10.30 -3.67
CA ASP A 212 1.42 -9.79 -2.34
C ASP A 212 2.68 -9.41 -1.55
N TRP A 213 3.69 -10.30 -1.53
CA TRP A 213 5.00 -10.00 -0.93
C TRP A 213 5.66 -8.79 -1.59
N PHE A 214 5.66 -8.71 -2.92
CA PHE A 214 6.27 -7.59 -3.64
C PHE A 214 5.59 -6.28 -3.29
N VAL A 215 4.25 -6.23 -3.30
CA VAL A 215 3.50 -5.04 -2.92
C VAL A 215 3.89 -4.59 -1.52
N VAL A 216 3.93 -5.49 -0.54
CA VAL A 216 4.21 -5.11 0.86
C VAL A 216 5.68 -4.76 1.09
N THR A 217 6.60 -5.43 0.43
CA THR A 217 8.04 -5.28 0.66
C THR A 217 8.64 -4.16 -0.19
N ALA A 218 8.30 -4.10 -1.48
CA ALA A 218 8.88 -3.14 -2.40
C ALA A 218 8.34 -1.72 -2.18
N THR A 219 7.11 -1.56 -1.67
CA THR A 219 6.56 -0.25 -1.29
C THR A 219 7.09 0.27 0.05
N ARG A 220 8.11 -0.39 0.64
CA ARG A 220 8.79 0.06 1.86
C ARG A 220 10.26 0.38 1.61
N PRO A 221 10.88 1.29 2.37
CA PRO A 221 12.31 1.52 2.34
C PRO A 221 13.08 0.27 2.83
N PRO A 222 14.31 0.05 2.34
CA PRO A 222 15.03 0.88 1.37
C PRO A 222 14.62 0.62 -0.09
N ILE A 223 13.80 -0.39 -0.38
CA ILE A 223 13.48 -0.79 -1.76
C ILE A 223 12.66 0.29 -2.48
N TYR A 224 11.63 0.82 -1.83
CA TYR A 224 10.80 1.91 -2.38
C TYR A 224 11.66 3.10 -2.84
N HIS A 225 12.58 3.52 -1.97
CA HIS A 225 13.54 4.59 -2.22
C HIS A 225 14.43 4.32 -3.43
N LYS A 226 14.91 3.07 -3.57
CA LYS A 226 15.77 2.66 -4.68
C LYS A 226 15.00 2.55 -5.99
N LEU A 227 13.84 1.90 -6.00
CA LEU A 227 13.03 1.73 -7.22
C LEU A 227 12.64 3.08 -7.83
N LEU A 228 12.19 4.02 -7.00
CA LEU A 228 11.78 5.36 -7.45
C LEU A 228 12.94 6.38 -7.57
N ASP A 229 14.16 6.00 -7.19
CA ASP A 229 15.32 6.91 -7.12
C ASP A 229 15.08 8.16 -6.28
N ILE A 230 14.47 7.98 -5.11
CA ILE A 230 14.22 9.09 -4.19
C ILE A 230 15.58 9.61 -3.70
N PRO A 231 15.84 10.93 -3.74
CA PRO A 231 17.11 11.49 -3.28
C PRO A 231 17.27 11.42 -1.75
N ALA A 232 18.49 11.58 -1.26
CA ALA A 232 18.78 11.51 0.18
C ALA A 232 18.34 12.77 0.96
N THR A 233 18.08 13.87 0.25
CA THR A 233 17.73 15.16 0.87
C THR A 233 16.59 15.86 0.12
N LEU A 234 15.81 16.65 0.86
CA LEU A 234 14.76 17.51 0.30
C LEU A 234 15.33 18.53 -0.69
N GLN A 235 16.53 19.08 -0.40
CA GLN A 235 17.18 20.05 -1.27
C GLN A 235 17.52 19.47 -2.66
N GLU A 236 17.94 18.20 -2.71
CA GLU A 236 18.19 17.52 -3.98
C GLU A 236 16.86 17.26 -4.71
N LEU A 237 15.78 16.90 -4.01
CA LEU A 237 14.46 16.74 -4.63
C LEU A 237 13.96 18.06 -5.24
N TYR A 238 14.06 19.17 -4.50
CA TYR A 238 13.75 20.51 -5.01
C TYR A 238 14.55 20.84 -6.27
N SER A 239 15.85 20.52 -6.28
CA SER A 239 16.71 20.76 -7.44
C SER A 239 16.31 19.92 -8.66
N ARG A 240 15.97 18.63 -8.45
CA ARG A 240 15.51 17.72 -9.51
C ARG A 240 14.17 18.18 -10.11
N LEU A 241 13.23 18.61 -9.27
CA LEU A 241 11.90 19.07 -9.66
C LEU A 241 11.84 20.56 -10.02
N LYS A 242 12.96 21.29 -9.90
CA LYS A 242 13.08 22.73 -10.14
C LYS A 242 12.08 23.56 -9.31
N ILE A 243 11.87 23.15 -8.07
CA ILE A 243 11.06 23.87 -7.09
C ILE A 243 11.98 24.78 -6.28
N ASP A 244 11.65 26.06 -6.21
CA ASP A 244 12.32 27.03 -5.36
C ASP A 244 11.31 27.55 -4.29
N PRO A 245 11.28 26.94 -3.09
CA PRO A 245 10.32 27.33 -2.06
C PRO A 245 10.57 28.75 -1.54
N GLU A 246 11.83 29.21 -1.50
CA GLU A 246 12.15 30.57 -1.04
C GLU A 246 11.68 31.62 -2.04
N GLU A 247 11.90 31.40 -3.33
CA GLU A 247 11.38 32.29 -4.37
C GLU A 247 9.86 32.27 -4.39
N ASN A 248 9.23 31.08 -4.34
CA ASN A 248 7.77 30.96 -4.31
C ASN A 248 7.14 31.67 -3.11
N PHE A 249 7.81 31.66 -1.95
CA PHE A 249 7.40 32.45 -0.80
C PHE A 249 7.51 33.95 -1.07
N LYS A 250 8.61 34.43 -1.66
CA LYS A 250 8.83 35.86 -1.96
C LYS A 250 7.79 36.40 -2.94
N ILE A 251 7.60 35.71 -4.06
CA ILE A 251 6.69 36.14 -5.13
C ILE A 251 5.23 35.70 -4.92
N GLU A 252 4.94 35.04 -3.79
CA GLU A 252 3.58 34.73 -3.33
C GLU A 252 2.84 33.73 -4.23
N THR A 253 3.59 32.78 -4.80
CA THR A 253 3.05 31.68 -5.60
C THR A 253 2.84 30.39 -4.81
N ALA A 254 3.46 30.27 -3.63
CA ALA A 254 3.19 29.18 -2.70
C ALA A 254 1.80 29.35 -2.05
N GLN A 255 1.09 28.25 -1.88
CA GLN A 255 -0.22 28.23 -1.23
C GLN A 255 -0.20 27.33 0.01
N ARG A 256 -0.80 27.77 1.11
CA ARG A 256 -0.71 27.11 2.41
C ARG A 256 -2.07 26.86 3.03
N ALA A 257 -2.14 25.78 3.81
CA ALA A 257 -3.21 25.52 4.76
C ALA A 257 -2.58 25.03 6.08
N GLY A 258 -2.89 25.67 7.20
CA GLY A 258 -2.46 25.21 8.52
C GLY A 258 -3.64 24.69 9.33
N MET A 259 -3.42 23.59 10.03
CA MET A 259 -4.42 22.89 10.83
C MET A 259 -3.94 22.78 12.28
N PHE A 260 -4.85 23.02 13.23
CA PHE A 260 -4.57 22.75 14.65
C PHE A 260 -4.87 21.29 15.04
N GLU A 261 -5.72 20.60 14.29
CA GLU A 261 -5.97 19.16 14.43
C GLU A 261 -5.78 18.45 13.08
N SER A 262 -5.02 17.34 13.06
CA SER A 262 -4.80 16.53 11.86
C SER A 262 -5.22 15.07 12.08
N GLY A 263 -5.57 14.37 11.00
CA GLY A 263 -5.93 12.95 11.05
C GLY A 263 -4.80 12.05 11.56
N VAL A 264 -3.54 12.45 11.31
CA VAL A 264 -2.32 11.68 11.58
C VAL A 264 -1.40 12.28 12.64
N SER A 265 -1.67 13.51 13.11
CA SER A 265 -0.91 14.18 14.19
C SER A 265 -1.85 14.78 15.23
N GLY A 266 -1.41 14.75 16.49
CA GLY A 266 -2.08 15.46 17.58
C GLY A 266 -1.54 16.88 17.80
N GLN A 267 -0.67 17.37 16.93
CA GLN A 267 -0.06 18.71 16.97
C GLN A 267 -0.46 19.51 15.73
N ASN A 268 -0.11 20.79 15.72
CA ASN A 268 -0.19 21.67 14.55
C ASN A 268 0.44 21.01 13.32
N ARG A 269 -0.08 21.30 12.13
CA ARG A 269 0.52 20.90 10.85
C ARG A 269 0.26 21.96 9.80
N LEU A 270 1.26 22.24 8.97
CA LEU A 270 1.13 23.15 7.83
C LEU A 270 1.36 22.37 6.56
N VAL A 271 0.48 22.50 5.58
CA VAL A 271 0.67 22.00 4.22
C VAL A 271 0.94 23.18 3.31
N GLU A 272 1.96 23.05 2.47
CA GLU A 272 2.34 24.03 1.46
C GLU A 272 2.38 23.36 0.08
N TYR A 273 1.86 24.09 -0.90
CA TYR A 273 1.79 23.69 -2.30
C TYR A 273 2.63 24.65 -3.16
N HIS A 274 3.37 24.07 -4.10
CA HIS A 274 4.16 24.81 -5.08
C HIS A 274 3.72 24.46 -6.51
N ASN A 275 3.39 25.49 -7.28
CA ASN A 275 3.11 25.37 -8.71
C ASN A 275 4.38 24.95 -9.47
N GLY A 276 4.38 23.75 -10.07
CA GLY A 276 5.53 23.24 -10.83
C GLY A 276 5.79 21.73 -10.72
N GLY A 277 4.74 20.90 -10.82
CA GLY A 277 4.85 19.44 -10.69
C GLY A 277 3.98 18.85 -9.58
N SER A 278 2.86 19.52 -9.25
CA SER A 278 1.91 19.09 -8.22
C SER A 278 2.63 18.77 -6.90
N PHE A 279 3.51 19.68 -6.44
CA PHE A 279 4.39 19.44 -5.30
C PHE A 279 3.75 19.94 -3.99
N TRP A 280 3.57 19.03 -3.06
CA TRP A 280 3.02 19.25 -1.74
C TRP A 280 4.05 18.89 -0.69
N ILE A 281 4.20 19.73 0.33
CA ILE A 281 5.01 19.44 1.52
C ILE A 281 4.20 19.76 2.77
N SER A 282 4.25 18.87 3.76
CA SER A 282 3.89 19.21 5.13
C SER A 282 5.10 19.64 5.95
N TYR A 283 4.85 20.56 6.86
CA TYR A 283 5.71 20.86 7.99
C TYR A 283 5.01 20.37 9.25
N ASP A 284 5.66 19.43 9.93
CA ASP A 284 5.14 18.72 11.09
C ASP A 284 5.91 19.11 12.35
N PHE A 285 5.23 19.09 13.50
CA PHE A 285 5.72 19.67 14.75
C PHE A 285 5.61 18.69 15.92
N LYS A 286 6.55 18.74 16.88
CA LYS A 286 6.50 17.98 18.14
C LYS A 286 5.77 18.71 19.28
N SER A 287 5.41 19.96 19.07
CA SER A 287 4.80 20.83 20.09
C SER A 287 3.85 21.84 19.44
N ASP A 288 2.82 22.28 20.17
CA ASP A 288 1.96 23.41 19.77
C ASP A 288 2.39 24.76 20.37
N ALA A 289 3.52 24.77 21.08
CA ALA A 289 4.04 25.93 21.81
C ALA A 289 5.27 26.54 21.13
N GLY A 290 5.67 27.74 21.60
CA GLY A 290 6.82 28.44 21.05
C GLY A 290 6.67 28.72 19.56
N ARG A 291 7.74 28.51 18.78
CA ARG A 291 7.74 28.74 17.32
C ARG A 291 6.92 27.72 16.53
N ALA A 292 6.44 26.66 17.15
CA ALA A 292 5.54 25.71 16.51
C ALA A 292 4.06 26.15 16.57
N ASN A 293 3.74 27.23 17.30
CA ASN A 293 2.40 27.79 17.31
C ASN A 293 2.12 28.56 16.01
N LEU A 294 1.41 27.92 15.07
CA LEU A 294 1.13 28.49 13.75
C LEU A 294 0.23 29.73 13.79
N ALA A 295 -0.57 29.94 14.85
CA ALA A 295 -1.34 31.18 15.00
C ALA A 295 -0.43 32.40 15.25
N LEU A 296 0.73 32.19 15.85
CA LEU A 296 1.73 33.23 16.12
C LEU A 296 2.83 33.31 15.06
N PHE A 297 3.23 32.17 14.48
CA PHE A 297 4.38 32.04 13.60
C PHE A 297 4.07 31.41 12.21
N PRO A 298 3.09 31.92 11.44
CA PRO A 298 2.68 31.30 10.16
C PRO A 298 3.63 31.57 8.97
N LEU A 299 4.62 32.45 9.11
CA LEU A 299 5.45 32.92 7.98
C LEU A 299 6.83 32.25 7.92
N GLY A 300 6.91 30.98 8.33
CA GLY A 300 8.12 30.16 8.26
C GLY A 300 8.20 29.27 7.01
N PRO A 301 9.19 28.36 6.91
CA PRO A 301 10.32 28.24 7.82
C PRO A 301 11.27 29.44 7.75
N LYS A 302 12.28 29.48 8.61
CA LYS A 302 13.31 30.53 8.60
C LYS A 302 14.27 30.32 7.42
N PHE A 303 14.56 31.38 6.67
CA PHE A 303 15.61 31.41 5.64
C PHE A 303 16.16 32.83 5.45
N ASP A 304 17.35 32.96 4.86
CA ASP A 304 18.13 34.21 4.87
C ASP A 304 17.38 35.40 4.26
N SER A 305 16.59 35.14 3.22
CA SER A 305 15.88 36.14 2.46
C SER A 305 14.42 36.37 2.91
N ASN A 306 14.00 35.78 4.03
CA ASN A 306 12.66 35.96 4.60
C ASN A 306 12.57 37.22 5.48
N GLU A 307 11.91 38.26 4.98
CA GLU A 307 11.66 39.52 5.71
C GLU A 307 10.81 39.33 6.98
N PHE A 308 10.11 38.20 7.10
CA PHE A 308 9.19 37.87 8.18
C PHE A 308 9.77 36.82 9.15
N ASN A 309 11.09 36.62 9.20
CA ASN A 309 11.77 35.67 10.11
C ASN A 309 11.41 35.79 11.61
N ARG A 310 10.93 36.96 12.06
CA ARG A 310 10.39 37.11 13.43
C ARG A 310 9.09 36.32 13.67
N PHE A 311 8.36 35.98 12.60
CA PHE A 311 7.11 35.24 12.57
C PHE A 311 7.28 33.86 11.88
N SER A 312 8.51 33.35 11.77
CA SER A 312 8.78 32.05 11.19
C SER A 312 8.61 30.92 12.21
N PHE A 313 8.00 29.82 11.77
CA PHE A 313 7.94 28.58 12.54
C PHE A 313 9.24 27.77 12.47
N GLU A 314 9.38 26.82 13.40
CA GLU A 314 10.41 25.78 13.44
C GLU A 314 9.70 24.42 13.43
N HIS A 315 10.05 23.55 12.49
CA HIS A 315 9.39 22.26 12.27
C HIS A 315 10.36 21.10 12.52
N ASP A 316 9.81 19.92 12.79
CA ASP A 316 10.55 18.72 13.21
C ASP A 316 10.64 17.64 12.12
N GLY A 317 9.83 17.77 11.07
CA GLY A 317 9.80 16.86 9.93
C GLY A 317 8.81 17.32 8.87
N GLY A 318 8.66 16.49 7.84
CA GLY A 318 7.72 16.75 6.76
C GLY A 318 7.44 15.54 5.89
N GLU A 319 6.30 15.58 5.22
CA GLU A 319 5.86 14.62 4.23
C GLU A 319 5.71 15.32 2.90
N ILE A 320 6.29 14.73 1.85
CA ILE A 320 6.29 15.27 0.50
C ILE A 320 5.51 14.35 -0.41
N ILE A 321 4.65 14.94 -1.23
CA ILE A 321 3.91 14.28 -2.30
C ILE A 321 4.14 15.08 -3.57
N TRP A 322 4.53 14.40 -4.65
CA TRP A 322 4.68 15.05 -5.95
C TRP A 322 4.18 14.13 -7.06
N GLU A 323 3.85 14.73 -8.21
CA GLU A 323 3.44 13.97 -9.39
C GLU A 323 4.66 13.41 -10.13
N LEU A 324 4.59 12.12 -10.46
CA LEU A 324 5.54 11.40 -11.30
C LEU A 324 5.20 11.59 -12.78
N ASP A 325 6.17 11.34 -13.66
CA ASP A 325 5.98 11.49 -15.12
C ASP A 325 4.84 10.65 -15.72
N ASN A 326 4.42 9.57 -15.04
CA ASN A 326 3.26 8.76 -15.45
C ASN A 326 1.92 9.20 -14.84
N GLY A 327 1.91 10.28 -14.06
CA GLY A 327 0.75 10.84 -13.35
C GLY A 327 0.42 10.17 -12.02
N MET A 328 1.17 9.15 -11.58
CA MET A 328 1.08 8.65 -10.21
C MET A 328 1.79 9.59 -9.24
N HIS A 329 1.69 9.34 -7.93
CA HIS A 329 2.40 10.14 -6.92
C HIS A 329 3.65 9.44 -6.40
N GLY A 330 4.70 10.23 -6.18
CA GLY A 330 5.86 9.88 -5.38
C GLY A 330 5.70 10.39 -3.95
N TYR A 331 6.34 9.72 -3.00
CA TYR A 331 6.26 10.02 -1.57
C TYR A 331 7.64 10.08 -0.93
N MET A 332 7.89 11.09 -0.10
CA MET A 332 9.15 11.23 0.62
C MET A 332 8.88 11.74 2.03
N LEU A 333 9.49 11.10 3.04
CA LEU A 333 9.49 11.59 4.41
C LEU A 333 10.85 12.21 4.73
N VAL A 334 10.86 13.32 5.46
CA VAL A 334 12.08 14.01 5.89
C VAL A 334 12.06 14.36 7.37
N ALA A 335 13.24 14.35 7.99
CA ALA A 335 13.46 14.98 9.29
C ALA A 335 13.52 16.52 9.15
N GLY A 336 13.48 17.24 10.28
CA GLY A 336 13.53 18.71 10.29
C GLY A 336 14.81 19.33 9.72
N ASP A 337 15.87 18.55 9.49
CA ASP A 337 17.09 18.98 8.77
C ASP A 337 17.02 18.71 7.25
N GLY A 338 15.88 18.23 6.76
CA GLY A 338 15.63 17.93 5.35
C GLY A 338 16.24 16.60 4.87
N LYS A 339 16.85 15.79 5.74
CA LYS A 339 17.31 14.45 5.36
C LYS A 339 16.15 13.48 5.25
N ARG A 340 16.18 12.63 4.22
CA ARG A 340 15.19 11.57 4.04
C ARG A 340 15.22 10.58 5.20
N ILE A 341 14.04 10.17 5.64
CA ILE A 341 13.84 9.12 6.64
C ILE A 341 12.94 8.01 6.09
N ASP A 342 13.07 6.81 6.67
CA ASP A 342 12.29 5.64 6.25
C ASP A 342 10.89 5.63 6.87
N ALA A 343 10.77 6.17 8.08
CA ALA A 343 9.51 6.26 8.82
C ALA A 343 9.44 7.53 9.66
N GLY A 344 8.24 8.10 9.76
CA GLY A 344 7.94 9.24 10.63
C GLY A 344 7.99 8.86 12.11
N PRO A 345 8.61 9.68 12.98
CA PRO A 345 8.58 9.45 14.43
C PRO A 345 7.14 9.50 14.96
N VAL A 346 6.78 8.52 15.79
CA VAL A 346 5.41 8.36 16.35
C VAL A 346 4.97 9.55 17.20
N GLU A 347 5.91 10.27 17.79
CA GLU A 347 5.62 11.50 18.55
C GLU A 347 5.22 12.69 17.66
N ILE A 348 5.44 12.60 16.34
CA ILE A 348 5.06 13.62 15.35
C ILE A 348 3.81 13.18 14.58
N VAL A 349 3.85 11.97 14.01
CA VAL A 349 2.78 11.40 13.16
C VAL A 349 2.62 9.91 13.40
N PHE A 350 1.39 9.40 13.34
CA PHE A 350 1.10 7.99 13.56
C PHE A 350 -0.04 7.47 12.68
N ASP A 351 0.10 6.22 12.25
CA ASP A 351 -0.94 5.49 11.51
C ASP A 351 -1.90 4.81 12.48
N LYS A 352 -3.07 5.43 12.70
CA LYS A 352 -4.14 4.87 13.54
C LYS A 352 -4.62 3.49 13.09
N ASN A 353 -4.49 3.19 11.79
CA ASN A 353 -4.97 1.94 11.22
C ASN A 353 -3.89 0.85 11.22
N ASN A 354 -2.65 1.16 11.64
CA ASN A 354 -1.50 0.26 11.59
C ASN A 354 -1.34 -0.42 10.22
N THR A 355 -1.58 0.31 9.13
CA THR A 355 -1.55 -0.23 7.75
C THR A 355 -0.19 -0.84 7.41
N SER A 356 0.87 -0.33 8.03
CA SER A 356 2.23 -0.83 7.85
C SER A 356 2.58 -2.02 8.77
N GLY A 357 1.65 -2.54 9.57
CA GLY A 357 1.89 -3.51 10.64
C GLY A 357 2.42 -2.87 11.94
N SER A 358 2.51 -1.54 11.99
CA SER A 358 2.97 -0.76 13.14
C SER A 358 2.31 0.63 13.14
N PRO A 359 2.34 1.38 14.27
CA PRO A 359 1.82 2.75 14.30
C PRO A 359 2.71 3.75 13.54
N LEU A 360 3.87 3.32 13.04
CA LEU A 360 4.76 4.18 12.27
C LEU A 360 4.17 4.44 10.87
N ILE A 361 4.25 5.70 10.45
CA ILE A 361 4.06 6.09 9.05
C ILE A 361 5.33 5.72 8.29
N VAL A 362 5.28 4.64 7.50
CA VAL A 362 6.43 4.14 6.71
C VAL A 362 6.33 4.72 5.30
N ASN A 363 7.41 5.34 4.81
CA ASN A 363 7.40 6.00 3.49
C ASN A 363 7.03 5.00 2.39
N GLY A 364 6.22 5.43 1.42
CA GLY A 364 5.65 4.54 0.40
C GLY A 364 4.36 3.90 0.88
N ILE A 365 4.41 2.75 1.55
CA ILE A 365 3.22 1.94 1.87
C ILE A 365 2.14 2.71 2.65
N SER A 366 2.51 3.44 3.71
CA SER A 366 1.55 4.23 4.51
C SER A 366 1.02 5.41 3.68
N CYS A 367 1.88 6.05 2.89
CA CYS A 367 1.50 7.17 2.05
C CYS A 367 0.51 6.74 0.94
N MET A 368 0.75 5.60 0.29
CA MET A 368 -0.15 5.02 -0.72
C MET A 368 -1.50 4.59 -0.14
N ALA A 369 -1.53 4.21 1.15
CA ALA A 369 -2.75 3.90 1.88
C ALA A 369 -3.55 5.16 2.20
N CYS A 370 -2.92 6.17 2.81
CA CYS A 370 -3.55 7.45 3.14
C CYS A 370 -4.00 8.20 1.89
N HIS A 371 -3.19 8.20 0.83
CA HIS A 371 -3.44 8.89 -0.43
C HIS A 371 -3.94 7.91 -1.51
N LYS A 372 -4.80 6.96 -1.13
CA LYS A 372 -5.30 5.93 -2.06
C LYS A 372 -5.94 6.50 -3.34
N ALA A 373 -6.54 7.69 -3.23
CA ALA A 373 -7.27 8.41 -4.27
C ALA A 373 -6.68 9.82 -4.55
N GLY A 374 -5.43 10.08 -4.12
CA GLY A 374 -4.76 11.37 -4.35
C GLY A 374 -4.64 12.20 -3.09
N MET A 375 -4.54 13.53 -3.26
CA MET A 375 -4.48 14.47 -2.13
C MET A 375 -5.77 14.43 -1.32
N GLN A 376 -5.63 14.55 -0.01
CA GLN A 376 -6.78 14.61 0.90
C GLN A 376 -7.30 16.05 0.98
N PRO A 377 -8.61 16.25 1.24
CA PRO A 377 -9.15 17.57 1.51
C PRO A 377 -8.42 18.27 2.67
N LEU A 378 -8.16 19.57 2.51
CA LEU A 378 -7.48 20.39 3.50
C LEU A 378 -8.45 21.40 4.11
N VAL A 379 -8.26 21.69 5.40
CA VAL A 379 -8.94 22.79 6.11
C VAL A 379 -7.86 23.75 6.59
N ASP A 380 -8.11 25.05 6.48
CA ASP A 380 -7.19 26.08 6.96
C ASP A 380 -7.78 26.86 8.13
N ASP A 381 -7.07 26.83 9.26
CA ASP A 381 -7.39 27.59 10.47
C ASP A 381 -6.60 28.90 10.54
N ILE A 382 -5.52 29.05 9.75
CA ILE A 382 -4.54 30.13 9.93
C ILE A 382 -4.99 31.42 9.28
N ARG A 383 -5.54 31.37 8.06
CA ARG A 383 -5.96 32.57 7.31
C ARG A 383 -6.80 33.50 8.16
N ASN A 384 -7.70 32.96 8.98
CA ASN A 384 -8.58 33.72 9.90
C ASN A 384 -8.15 33.67 11.39
N GLY A 385 -7.40 32.65 11.82
CA GLY A 385 -6.99 32.46 13.21
C GLY A 385 -5.68 33.12 13.64
N HIS A 386 -4.86 33.66 12.73
CA HIS A 386 -3.55 34.20 13.11
C HIS A 386 -3.58 35.50 13.93
N ALA A 387 -2.58 35.70 14.80
CA ALA A 387 -2.44 36.88 15.66
C ALA A 387 -1.84 38.11 14.94
N LEU A 388 -1.29 37.95 13.73
CA LEU A 388 -0.62 39.02 12.99
C LEU A 388 -1.56 40.12 12.43
N ARG A 389 -2.86 40.11 12.74
CA ARG A 389 -3.88 41.05 12.21
C ARG A 389 -3.54 42.53 12.41
N PHE A 390 -2.80 42.85 13.47
CA PHE A 390 -2.40 44.22 13.80
C PHE A 390 -1.06 44.63 13.16
N ASN A 391 -0.44 43.75 12.37
CA ASN A 391 0.77 44.00 11.61
C ASN A 391 0.45 44.00 10.11
N ASN A 392 0.18 45.18 9.55
CA ASN A 392 -0.36 45.31 8.18
C ASN A 392 0.43 44.51 7.13
N GLN A 393 1.77 44.58 7.14
CA GLN A 393 2.60 43.87 6.16
C GLN A 393 2.55 42.35 6.36
N ALA A 394 2.64 41.89 7.61
CA ALA A 394 2.64 40.45 7.89
C ALA A 394 1.26 39.81 7.71
N ALA A 395 0.18 40.52 8.08
CA ALA A 395 -1.19 40.08 7.83
C ALA A 395 -1.44 39.92 6.32
N GLN A 396 -1.05 40.92 5.51
CA GLN A 396 -1.16 40.83 4.06
C GLN A 396 -0.36 39.66 3.50
N LYS A 397 0.84 39.38 4.03
CA LYS A 397 1.63 38.23 3.60
C LYS A 397 0.91 36.90 3.88
N VAL A 398 0.30 36.77 5.07
CA VAL A 398 -0.51 35.58 5.40
C VAL A 398 -1.70 35.45 4.44
N GLU A 399 -2.44 36.52 4.19
CA GLU A 399 -3.59 36.46 3.27
C GLU A 399 -3.22 36.09 1.83
N ARG A 400 -1.98 36.35 1.40
CA ARG A 400 -1.51 35.98 0.07
C ARG A 400 -0.99 34.54 -0.01
N LEU A 401 -0.38 34.04 1.06
CA LEU A 401 0.12 32.66 1.11
C LEU A 401 -0.96 31.64 1.50
N TYR A 402 -1.97 32.04 2.27
CA TYR A 402 -3.03 31.14 2.74
C TYR A 402 -4.33 31.51 2.02
N PRO A 403 -4.60 30.96 0.83
CA PRO A 403 -5.72 31.40 0.01
C PRO A 403 -7.08 31.10 0.67
N PRO A 404 -8.17 31.74 0.21
CA PRO A 404 -9.52 31.33 0.59
C PRO A 404 -9.76 29.83 0.37
N ALA A 405 -10.62 29.22 1.19
CA ALA A 405 -10.88 27.78 1.13
C ALA A 405 -11.35 27.31 -0.26
N GLU A 406 -12.16 28.12 -0.96
CA GLU A 406 -12.63 27.81 -2.32
C GLU A 406 -11.49 27.74 -3.35
N ASP A 407 -10.45 28.54 -3.19
CA ASP A 407 -9.28 28.54 -4.08
C ASP A 407 -8.36 27.34 -3.76
N MET A 408 -8.16 27.01 -2.48
CA MET A 408 -7.42 25.80 -2.10
C MET A 408 -8.13 24.52 -2.57
N THR A 409 -9.46 24.45 -2.45
CA THR A 409 -10.25 23.34 -2.99
C THR A 409 -10.09 23.23 -4.50
N ARG A 410 -10.10 24.35 -5.24
CA ARG A 410 -9.86 24.35 -6.69
C ARG A 410 -8.50 23.77 -7.04
N VAL A 411 -7.45 24.14 -6.30
CA VAL A 411 -6.10 23.56 -6.50
C VAL A 411 -6.10 22.06 -6.24
N LEU A 412 -6.73 21.59 -5.18
CA LEU A 412 -6.86 20.16 -4.88
C LEU A 412 -7.61 19.40 -5.98
N ASP A 413 -8.71 19.96 -6.49
CA ASP A 413 -9.50 19.37 -7.56
C ASP A 413 -8.69 19.27 -8.86
N GLU A 414 -8.02 20.36 -9.27
CA GLU A 414 -7.15 20.41 -10.45
C GLU A 414 -6.00 19.39 -10.36
N ASN A 415 -5.38 19.24 -9.18
CA ASN A 415 -4.31 18.26 -8.95
C ASN A 415 -4.84 16.81 -8.91
N SER A 416 -6.10 16.62 -8.53
CA SER A 416 -6.69 15.28 -8.40
C SER A 416 -7.00 14.64 -9.77
N GLU A 417 -7.33 15.43 -10.79
CA GLU A 417 -7.69 14.92 -12.11
C GLU A 417 -6.59 14.08 -12.76
N ALA A 418 -5.33 14.57 -12.71
CA ALA A 418 -4.18 13.88 -13.27
C ALA A 418 -3.95 12.53 -12.58
N PHE A 419 -3.97 12.52 -11.24
CA PHE A 419 -3.83 11.31 -10.45
C PHE A 419 -4.99 10.33 -10.68
N HIS A 420 -6.23 10.80 -10.74
CA HIS A 420 -7.40 9.95 -10.99
C HIS A 420 -7.34 9.30 -12.37
N SER A 421 -6.87 10.04 -13.39
CA SER A 421 -6.64 9.51 -14.74
C SER A 421 -5.58 8.42 -14.75
N ALA A 422 -4.43 8.66 -14.11
CA ALA A 422 -3.35 7.68 -13.97
C ALA A 422 -3.80 6.44 -13.19
N LEU A 423 -4.48 6.64 -12.05
CA LEU A 423 -5.02 5.58 -11.22
C LEU A 423 -6.03 4.74 -12.01
N LYS A 424 -6.96 5.36 -12.75
CA LYS A 424 -7.94 4.64 -13.58
C LYS A 424 -7.27 3.77 -14.64
N LYS A 425 -6.21 4.25 -15.28
CA LYS A 425 -5.42 3.44 -16.23
C LYS A 425 -4.72 2.28 -15.52
N ALA A 426 -4.21 2.50 -14.31
CA ALA A 426 -3.43 1.51 -13.59
C ALA A 426 -4.29 0.38 -13.02
N ILE A 427 -5.44 0.70 -12.41
CA ILE A 427 -6.26 -0.28 -11.69
C ILE A 427 -7.60 -0.59 -12.35
N GLY A 428 -8.11 0.28 -13.21
CA GLY A 428 -9.41 0.12 -13.87
C GLY A 428 -9.58 -1.19 -14.64
N PRO A 429 -8.55 -1.72 -15.35
CA PRO A 429 -8.67 -2.98 -16.08
C PRO A 429 -9.03 -4.22 -15.22
N PHE A 430 -8.93 -4.14 -13.90
CA PHE A 430 -9.23 -5.25 -12.98
C PHE A 430 -10.63 -5.16 -12.36
N PHE A 431 -11.44 -4.18 -12.76
CA PHE A 431 -12.79 -4.00 -12.26
C PHE A 431 -13.77 -3.75 -13.40
N ASP A 432 -15.06 -3.92 -13.11
CA ASP A 432 -16.12 -3.60 -14.07
C ASP A 432 -16.12 -2.10 -14.41
N ALA A 433 -16.51 -1.77 -15.65
CA ALA A 433 -16.38 -0.42 -16.19
C ALA A 433 -17.17 0.66 -15.42
N ASP A 434 -18.22 0.27 -14.71
CA ASP A 434 -19.08 1.09 -13.86
C ASP A 434 -18.61 1.17 -12.40
N THR A 435 -17.56 0.42 -12.02
CA THR A 435 -17.01 0.44 -10.67
C THR A 435 -16.47 1.83 -10.34
N ASN A 436 -16.95 2.41 -9.23
CA ASN A 436 -16.38 3.65 -8.70
C ASN A 436 -15.04 3.37 -7.99
N LEU A 437 -13.95 3.48 -8.75
CA LEU A 437 -12.59 3.19 -8.29
C LEU A 437 -12.16 4.02 -7.07
N LEU A 438 -12.69 5.25 -6.92
CA LEU A 438 -12.35 6.14 -5.80
C LEU A 438 -12.97 5.68 -4.48
N ARG A 439 -14.06 4.89 -4.54
CA ARG A 439 -14.74 4.33 -3.36
C ARG A 439 -14.21 2.95 -2.96
N LEU A 440 -13.36 2.33 -3.76
CA LEU A 440 -12.77 1.04 -3.40
C LEU A 440 -11.89 1.16 -2.14
N PRO A 441 -11.72 0.05 -1.38
CA PRO A 441 -10.58 -0.09 -0.49
C PRO A 441 -9.29 0.23 -1.25
N GLY A 442 -8.33 0.89 -0.60
CA GLY A 442 -7.04 1.16 -1.24
C GLY A 442 -6.37 -0.18 -1.56
N PRO A 443 -6.03 -0.50 -2.83
CA PRO A 443 -5.51 -1.83 -3.17
C PRO A 443 -4.22 -2.17 -2.41
N VAL A 444 -3.29 -1.22 -2.31
CA VAL A 444 -2.02 -1.41 -1.58
C VAL A 444 -2.26 -1.62 -0.09
N SER A 445 -3.13 -0.82 0.54
CA SER A 445 -3.48 -0.99 1.96
C SER A 445 -4.22 -2.30 2.23
N PHE A 446 -5.10 -2.73 1.32
CA PHE A 446 -5.80 -4.01 1.44
C PHE A 446 -4.79 -5.16 1.48
N VAL A 447 -3.88 -5.20 0.49
CA VAL A 447 -2.83 -6.24 0.44
C VAL A 447 -1.92 -6.17 1.66
N ALA A 448 -1.54 -4.98 2.12
CA ALA A 448 -0.72 -4.82 3.32
C ALA A 448 -1.40 -5.42 4.57
N THR A 449 -2.67 -5.11 4.78
CA THR A 449 -3.45 -5.62 5.92
C THR A 449 -3.67 -7.13 5.82
N GLU A 450 -4.01 -7.65 4.64
CA GLU A 450 -4.21 -9.10 4.46
C GLU A 450 -2.91 -9.88 4.62
N TYR A 451 -1.79 -9.34 4.15
CA TYR A 451 -0.49 -9.98 4.24
C TYR A 451 0.02 -10.10 5.67
N ASP A 452 -0.19 -9.06 6.50
CA ASP A 452 0.27 -9.01 7.89
C ASP A 452 -0.48 -9.98 8.82
N LYS A 453 -1.61 -10.54 8.37
CA LYS A 453 -2.36 -11.54 9.15
C LYS A 453 -1.52 -12.78 9.44
N ASN A 454 -1.76 -13.36 10.61
CA ASN A 454 -1.22 -14.67 10.95
C ASN A 454 -1.72 -15.72 9.95
N LEU A 455 -0.86 -16.67 9.62
CA LEU A 455 -1.23 -17.79 8.76
C LEU A 455 -1.97 -18.83 9.59
N ASP A 456 -3.21 -19.10 9.21
CA ASP A 456 -3.87 -20.34 9.57
C ASP A 456 -3.37 -21.50 8.69
N ILE A 457 -3.88 -22.70 8.98
CA ILE A 457 -3.54 -23.92 8.25
C ILE A 457 -3.94 -23.89 6.77
N ILE A 458 -5.02 -23.17 6.41
CA ILE A 458 -5.49 -23.05 5.03
C ILE A 458 -4.48 -22.22 4.26
N ALA A 459 -4.17 -21.01 4.73
CA ALA A 459 -3.19 -20.13 4.12
C ALA A 459 -1.82 -20.81 4.01
N ALA A 460 -1.33 -21.44 5.09
CA ALA A 460 -0.06 -22.16 5.07
C ALA A 460 -0.05 -23.31 4.06
N ALA A 461 -1.14 -24.09 3.96
CA ALA A 461 -1.26 -25.17 2.98
C ALA A 461 -1.20 -24.63 1.54
N ARG A 462 -1.91 -23.54 1.23
CA ARG A 462 -1.91 -22.92 -0.11
C ARG A 462 -0.58 -22.31 -0.47
N GLU A 463 0.10 -21.67 0.47
CA GLU A 463 1.43 -21.13 0.25
C GLU A 463 2.46 -22.24 -0.01
N LEU A 464 2.33 -23.39 0.66
CA LEU A 464 3.19 -24.56 0.43
C LEU A 464 2.84 -25.35 -0.85
N GLY A 465 1.72 -25.04 -1.52
CA GLY A 465 1.28 -25.74 -2.73
C GLY A 465 0.41 -26.99 -2.50
N PHE A 466 -0.11 -27.19 -1.28
CA PHE A 466 -1.12 -28.23 -1.04
C PHE A 466 -2.50 -27.79 -1.55
N GLU A 467 -3.22 -28.71 -2.19
CA GLU A 467 -4.62 -28.52 -2.59
C GLU A 467 -5.61 -28.69 -1.43
N ARG A 468 -5.26 -29.43 -0.38
CA ARG A 468 -6.12 -29.59 0.80
C ARG A 468 -5.36 -29.32 2.08
N GLU A 469 -5.95 -28.57 2.99
CA GLU A 469 -5.34 -28.31 4.30
C GLU A 469 -5.06 -29.59 5.09
N GLN A 470 -5.87 -30.65 4.88
CA GLN A 470 -5.68 -31.94 5.54
C GLN A 470 -4.35 -32.59 5.17
N ASP A 471 -3.84 -32.35 3.96
CA ASP A 471 -2.56 -32.90 3.53
C ASP A 471 -1.39 -32.26 4.31
N LEU A 472 -1.44 -30.94 4.58
CA LEU A 472 -0.49 -30.29 5.48
C LEU A 472 -0.67 -30.77 6.93
N ARG A 473 -1.90 -30.93 7.42
CA ARG A 473 -2.16 -31.44 8.78
C ARG A 473 -1.51 -32.81 9.01
N LEU A 474 -1.53 -33.70 8.02
CA LEU A 474 -0.86 -35.00 8.09
C LEU A 474 0.65 -34.83 8.25
N GLN A 475 1.27 -33.90 7.51
CA GLN A 475 2.70 -33.62 7.63
C GLN A 475 3.07 -33.08 9.02
N LEU A 476 2.22 -32.24 9.62
CA LEU A 476 2.46 -31.63 10.94
C LEU A 476 2.57 -32.65 12.10
N SER A 477 2.24 -33.92 11.88
CA SER A 477 2.53 -35.00 12.85
C SER A 477 4.00 -35.46 12.82
N GLY A 478 4.74 -35.10 11.78
CA GLY A 478 6.14 -35.47 11.58
C GLY A 478 7.10 -34.70 12.49
N ARG A 479 8.12 -35.37 13.00
CA ARG A 479 9.10 -34.78 13.92
C ARG A 479 9.80 -33.54 13.33
N ASN A 480 10.19 -33.58 12.06
CA ASN A 480 11.01 -32.53 11.47
C ASN A 480 10.23 -31.22 11.29
N ILE A 481 9.02 -31.27 10.73
CA ILE A 481 8.21 -30.05 10.56
C ILE A 481 7.78 -29.46 11.92
N LEU A 482 7.55 -30.31 12.93
CA LEU A 482 7.28 -29.85 14.30
C LEU A 482 8.49 -29.11 14.91
N GLN A 483 9.71 -29.54 14.60
CA GLN A 483 10.93 -28.87 15.05
C GLN A 483 11.10 -27.48 14.44
N LEU A 484 10.42 -27.17 13.33
CA LEU A 484 10.35 -25.82 12.76
C LEU A 484 9.40 -24.89 13.51
N GLY A 485 8.77 -25.33 14.61
CA GLY A 485 7.86 -24.50 15.40
C GLY A 485 6.47 -24.31 14.78
N LEU A 486 6.09 -25.16 13.81
CA LEU A 486 4.83 -25.08 13.08
C LEU A 486 3.68 -25.86 13.74
N GLY A 487 3.92 -26.46 14.91
CA GLY A 487 2.92 -27.16 15.71
C GLY A 487 1.61 -26.39 15.94
N PRO A 488 1.59 -25.06 16.17
CA PRO A 488 0.35 -24.31 16.33
C PRO A 488 -0.65 -24.51 15.18
N LEU A 489 -0.21 -24.74 13.94
CA LEU A 489 -1.10 -24.96 12.79
C LEU A 489 -1.95 -26.24 12.90
N SER A 490 -1.59 -27.18 13.78
CA SER A 490 -2.39 -28.39 14.03
C SER A 490 -3.63 -28.12 14.87
N GLU A 491 -3.67 -27.02 15.61
CA GLU A 491 -4.81 -26.65 16.45
C GLU A 491 -5.99 -26.10 15.62
N ALA A 492 -7.22 -26.30 16.10
CA ALA A 492 -8.42 -25.94 15.35
C ALA A 492 -8.54 -24.43 15.02
N LYS A 493 -8.01 -23.56 15.88
CA LYS A 493 -7.92 -22.10 15.69
C LYS A 493 -6.47 -21.61 15.75
N GLY A 494 -5.53 -22.51 15.52
CA GLY A 494 -4.11 -22.19 15.61
C GLY A 494 -3.60 -21.45 14.38
N ALA A 495 -2.59 -20.62 14.60
CA ALA A 495 -1.97 -19.83 13.55
C ALA A 495 -0.49 -19.59 13.87
N VAL A 496 0.31 -19.27 12.85
CA VAL A 496 1.69 -18.81 13.01
C VAL A 496 1.84 -17.38 12.49
N LYS A 497 2.75 -16.61 13.08
CA LYS A 497 2.97 -15.22 12.65
C LYS A 497 3.60 -15.17 11.25
N ARG A 498 3.13 -14.26 10.40
CA ARG A 498 3.72 -13.94 9.08
C ARG A 498 5.23 -13.70 9.17
N ALA A 499 5.64 -12.85 10.11
CA ALA A 499 7.06 -12.55 10.34
C ALA A 499 7.91 -13.77 10.74
N PHE A 500 7.32 -14.77 11.41
CA PHE A 500 8.02 -16.02 11.72
C PHE A 500 8.16 -16.90 10.48
N TRP A 501 7.07 -17.03 9.71
CA TRP A 501 7.02 -17.81 8.47
C TRP A 501 8.06 -17.37 7.44
N GLU A 502 8.33 -16.07 7.36
CA GLU A 502 9.29 -15.46 6.44
C GLU A 502 10.70 -15.31 6.99
N SER A 503 10.90 -15.57 8.29
CA SER A 503 12.19 -15.31 8.94
C SER A 503 13.30 -16.15 8.33
N SER A 504 14.32 -15.47 7.80
CA SER A 504 15.52 -16.05 7.19
C SER A 504 16.76 -15.86 8.06
N GLU A 505 16.62 -15.73 9.38
CA GLU A 505 17.76 -15.55 10.31
C GLU A 505 18.81 -16.66 10.21
N ALA A 506 18.41 -17.87 9.78
CA ALA A 506 19.29 -19.01 9.55
C ALA A 506 19.82 -19.11 8.10
N GLY A 507 19.67 -18.07 7.28
CA GLY A 507 20.06 -18.02 5.86
C GLY A 507 19.02 -18.57 4.89
N VAL A 508 18.04 -19.33 5.37
CA VAL A 508 16.85 -19.80 4.62
C VAL A 508 15.60 -19.56 5.46
N SER A 509 14.47 -19.26 4.82
CA SER A 509 13.24 -18.94 5.54
C SER A 509 12.60 -20.16 6.20
N ILE A 510 11.75 -19.95 7.20
CA ILE A 510 10.91 -21.03 7.77
C ILE A 510 10.01 -21.66 6.70
N PHE A 511 9.44 -20.84 5.80
CA PHE A 511 8.72 -21.33 4.63
C PHE A 511 9.56 -22.29 3.78
N GLN A 512 10.79 -21.91 3.43
CA GLN A 512 11.67 -22.73 2.59
C GLN A 512 12.07 -24.04 3.28
N GLN A 513 12.33 -24.00 4.59
CA GLN A 513 12.61 -25.19 5.39
C GLN A 513 11.38 -26.12 5.42
N ALA A 514 10.19 -25.57 5.64
CA ALA A 514 8.95 -26.34 5.64
C ALA A 514 8.71 -26.99 4.28
N ALA A 515 8.84 -26.24 3.18
CA ALA A 515 8.69 -26.74 1.81
C ALA A 515 9.67 -27.87 1.49
N ASN A 516 10.90 -27.79 1.99
CA ASN A 516 11.89 -28.86 1.85
C ASN A 516 11.48 -30.12 2.63
N GLU A 517 11.06 -29.97 3.88
CA GLU A 517 10.63 -31.10 4.71
C GLU A 517 9.40 -31.83 4.14
N VAL A 518 8.46 -31.10 3.53
CA VAL A 518 7.27 -31.70 2.90
C VAL A 518 7.48 -32.10 1.43
N GLY A 519 8.68 -31.91 0.89
CA GLY A 519 9.08 -32.39 -0.43
C GLY A 519 8.64 -31.54 -1.64
N PHE A 520 8.21 -30.29 -1.44
CA PHE A 520 7.86 -29.40 -2.56
C PHE A 520 9.09 -28.77 -3.21
N GLY A 521 10.12 -28.43 -2.43
CA GLY A 521 11.31 -27.81 -3.00
C GLY A 521 12.36 -27.47 -1.97
N SER A 522 13.60 -27.38 -2.44
CA SER A 522 14.71 -26.85 -1.65
C SER A 522 14.79 -25.33 -1.80
N ALA A 523 15.41 -24.63 -0.85
CA ALA A 523 15.59 -23.18 -0.94
C ALA A 523 16.33 -22.78 -2.23
N ALA A 524 15.73 -21.90 -3.02
CA ALA A 524 16.47 -21.13 -4.02
C ALA A 524 16.99 -19.86 -3.34
N ILE A 525 18.30 -19.61 -3.46
CA ILE A 525 18.93 -18.40 -2.95
C ILE A 525 19.25 -17.53 -4.15
N GLY A 526 18.84 -16.27 -4.12
CA GLY A 526 19.15 -15.32 -5.18
C GLY A 526 20.65 -15.24 -5.35
N THR A 527 21.15 -15.34 -6.58
CA THR A 527 22.57 -15.13 -6.86
C THR A 527 22.86 -13.65 -6.66
N ALA A 528 23.30 -13.27 -5.45
CA ALA A 528 24.15 -12.09 -5.34
C ALA A 528 25.42 -12.46 -6.11
N SER A 529 25.70 -11.74 -7.20
CA SER A 529 26.97 -11.89 -7.91
C SER A 529 28.13 -11.82 -6.90
N GLU A 530 28.95 -12.87 -6.86
CA GLU A 530 30.19 -12.93 -6.08
C GLU A 530 31.19 -11.84 -6.49
#